data_AF-A0A3D2S029-F1
#
_entry.id   AF-A0A3D2S029-F1
#
_cell.length_a   1.000
_cell.length_b   1.000
_cell.length_c   1.000
_cell.angle_alpha   90.00
_cell.angle_beta   90.00
_cell.angle_gamma   90.00
#
_symmetry.space_group_name_H-M   'P 1'
#
loop_
_entity.id
_entity.type
_entity.pdbx_description
1 polymer ?
#
loop_
_entity_poly.entity_id
_entity_poly.type
_entity_poly.pdbx_seq_one_letter_code
_entity_poly.pdbx_strand_id
1 'polypeptide(L)'
;MKKDYPLWRYHFLKVFGVGFLLISGFLQLVYTDQNDFVLVDSPKDFYEDELKANRMPIGIPGDDKPAGVFSRSYLRGDRLFLFATHDYQFGNGKLEEEIVLYTSLDQGETWSDRQVLPILGGEPCPSITKRGTILITTRLLAADVRNTLGYTHSYLYRSTDNLKTIEQIQINAEFFPQIMVGIPETVEKRLQTAQDRISLRREFLPAKANEDAKSAETIAEREKPAIVDLEELSS
;
A
#
# COMPACT_ATOMS: atom_id res chain seq x y z
N MET A 1 31.00 34.37 59.44
CA MET A 1 30.20 33.30 58.81
C MET A 1 29.07 33.93 58.00
N LYS A 2 29.22 33.98 56.68
CA LYS A 2 28.16 33.98 55.65
C LYS A 2 28.93 33.93 54.30
N LYS A 3 28.83 32.80 53.61
CA LYS A 3 29.45 32.58 52.29
C LYS A 3 28.45 33.05 51.25
N ASP A 4 28.80 34.09 50.51
CA ASP A 4 28.04 34.52 49.34
C ASP A 4 28.39 33.57 48.19
N TYR A 5 27.39 32.82 47.73
CA TYR A 5 27.50 32.00 46.52
C TYR A 5 26.99 32.82 45.33
N PRO A 6 27.76 32.99 44.25
CA PRO A 6 27.34 33.81 43.12
C PRO A 6 26.26 33.08 42.30
N LEU A 7 25.12 33.73 42.16
CA LEU A 7 23.93 33.37 41.38
C LEU A 7 24.17 33.09 39.88
N TRP A 8 25.42 33.19 39.41
CA TRP A 8 25.80 32.99 38.00
C TRP A 8 25.88 31.52 37.57
N ARG A 9 25.94 30.57 38.51
CA ARG A 9 26.03 29.13 38.17
C ARG A 9 24.71 28.49 37.75
N TYR A 10 23.56 29.12 38.01
CA TYR A 10 22.24 28.55 37.68
C TYR A 10 21.75 28.86 36.26
N HIS A 11 22.29 29.89 35.60
CA HIS A 11 21.91 30.22 34.22
C HIS A 11 22.70 29.45 33.16
N PHE A 12 23.97 29.10 33.44
CA PHE A 12 24.79 28.31 32.53
C PHE A 12 24.26 26.87 32.34
N LEU A 13 23.68 26.27 33.37
CA LEU A 13 23.18 24.89 33.31
C LEU A 13 21.84 24.77 32.56
N LYS A 14 21.04 25.85 32.49
CA LYS A 14 19.77 25.86 31.75
C LYS A 14 19.96 26.03 30.23
N VAL A 15 20.98 26.77 29.80
CA VAL A 15 21.25 26.98 28.37
C VAL A 15 21.80 25.70 27.71
N PHE A 16 22.62 24.92 28.41
CA PHE A 16 23.12 23.65 27.89
C PHE A 16 22.08 22.51 27.93
N GLY A 17 21.15 22.52 28.89
CA GLY A 17 20.07 21.52 28.95
C GLY A 17 19.05 21.61 27.80
N VAL A 18 18.78 22.83 27.30
CA VAL A 18 17.86 23.05 26.18
C VAL A 18 18.55 22.81 24.83
N GLY A 19 19.85 23.09 24.72
CA GLY A 19 20.63 22.79 23.50
C GLY A 19 20.80 21.29 23.23
N PHE A 20 20.89 20.46 24.28
CA PHE A 20 21.08 19.01 24.11
C PHE A 20 19.79 18.26 23.75
N LEU A 21 18.63 18.77 24.17
CA LEU A 21 17.31 18.21 23.81
C LEU A 21 16.89 18.53 22.36
N LEU A 22 17.51 19.52 21.72
CA LEU A 22 17.24 19.85 20.31
C LEU A 22 18.07 19.01 19.31
N ILE A 23 19.12 18.32 19.76
CA ILE A 23 19.97 17.48 18.89
C ILE A 23 19.56 16.00 18.97
N SER A 24 18.86 15.58 20.02
CA SER A 24 18.40 14.18 20.18
C SER A 24 17.09 13.84 19.46
N GLY A 25 16.51 14.78 18.70
CA GLY A 25 15.14 14.68 18.19
C GLY A 25 14.91 13.80 16.95
N PHE A 26 15.92 13.52 16.12
CA PHE A 26 15.66 12.87 14.82
C PHE A 26 16.82 11.99 14.31
N LEU A 27 17.46 11.24 15.19
CA LEU A 27 18.18 10.04 14.75
C LEU A 27 17.24 8.86 14.95
N GLN A 28 16.33 8.66 13.98
CA GLN A 28 15.75 7.34 13.81
C GLN A 28 16.92 6.40 13.50
N LEU A 29 17.24 5.55 14.46
CA LEU A 29 18.20 4.48 14.27
C LEU A 29 17.59 3.50 13.27
N VAL A 30 17.79 3.75 11.98
CA VAL A 30 17.49 2.74 10.96
C VAL A 30 18.44 1.59 11.26
N TYR A 31 17.89 0.45 11.70
CA TYR A 31 18.67 -0.78 11.84
C TYR A 31 19.09 -1.20 10.43
N THR A 32 20.24 -0.69 9.98
CA THR A 32 20.90 -1.17 8.79
C THR A 32 21.66 -2.41 9.21
N ASP A 33 21.15 -3.59 8.85
CA ASP A 33 21.97 -4.78 8.79
C ASP A 33 23.19 -4.47 7.91
N GLN A 34 24.36 -4.37 8.54
CA GLN A 34 25.61 -3.88 7.91
C GLN A 34 26.31 -4.96 7.09
N ASN A 35 25.77 -6.17 7.07
CA ASN A 35 26.34 -7.28 6.32
C ASN A 35 26.14 -7.07 4.81
N ASP A 36 27.14 -7.45 4.03
CA ASP A 36 27.13 -7.50 2.56
C ASP A 36 26.48 -8.80 2.04
N PHE A 37 25.64 -9.43 2.86
CA PHE A 37 24.91 -10.64 2.56
C PHE A 37 23.53 -10.66 3.23
N VAL A 38 22.66 -11.52 2.72
CA VAL A 38 21.36 -11.88 3.31
C VAL A 38 21.41 -13.36 3.66
N LEU A 39 21.06 -13.68 4.91
CA LEU A 39 20.93 -15.07 5.36
C LEU A 39 19.73 -15.72 4.69
N VAL A 40 19.93 -16.93 4.18
CA VAL A 40 18.85 -17.76 3.65
C VAL A 40 18.14 -18.44 4.80
N ASP A 41 16.90 -18.02 5.08
CA ASP A 41 16.07 -18.69 6.09
C ASP A 41 15.50 -19.99 5.50
N SER A 42 15.80 -21.12 6.14
CA SER A 42 15.37 -22.47 5.76
C SER A 42 15.76 -22.91 4.33
N PRO A 43 17.06 -23.16 4.05
CA PRO A 43 17.54 -23.63 2.76
C PRO A 43 17.07 -25.08 2.48
N LYS A 44 15.90 -25.23 1.85
CA LYS A 44 15.44 -26.53 1.33
C LYS A 44 15.93 -26.78 -0.09
N ASP A 45 15.90 -25.73 -0.91
CA ASP A 45 16.23 -25.76 -2.34
C ASP A 45 17.36 -24.78 -2.71
N PHE A 46 17.96 -24.10 -1.73
CA PHE A 46 19.11 -23.22 -1.90
C PHE A 46 20.37 -23.91 -1.37
N TYR A 47 21.43 -23.93 -2.17
CA TYR A 47 22.72 -24.53 -1.81
C TYR A 47 23.60 -23.61 -0.96
N GLU A 48 23.21 -22.35 -0.81
CA GLU A 48 23.97 -21.28 -0.17
C GLU A 48 23.23 -20.85 1.09
N ASP A 49 23.94 -20.77 2.21
CA ASP A 49 23.39 -20.24 3.48
C ASP A 49 23.35 -18.70 3.48
N GLU A 50 24.12 -18.08 2.59
CA GLU A 50 24.31 -16.63 2.47
C GLU A 50 24.26 -16.19 1.00
N LEU A 51 23.43 -15.21 0.70
CA LEU A 51 23.39 -14.55 -0.60
C LEU A 51 24.08 -13.21 -0.50
N LYS A 52 25.17 -13.01 -1.26
CA LYS A 52 25.81 -11.70 -1.36
C LYS A 52 24.80 -10.65 -1.80
N ALA A 53 24.76 -9.54 -1.09
CA ALA A 53 23.80 -8.48 -1.31
C ALA A 53 24.43 -7.11 -1.03
N ASN A 54 24.27 -6.20 -1.98
CA ASN A 54 24.59 -4.80 -1.78
C ASN A 54 23.36 -4.08 -1.23
N ARG A 55 23.51 -3.41 -0.09
CA ARG A 55 22.45 -2.56 0.48
C ARG A 55 22.51 -1.19 -0.21
N MET A 56 21.45 -0.82 -0.91
CA MET A 56 21.32 0.51 -1.51
C MET A 56 20.15 1.27 -0.91
N PRO A 57 20.38 2.48 -0.35
CA PRO A 57 19.30 3.32 0.13
C PRO A 57 18.53 3.86 -1.07
N ILE A 58 17.24 3.54 -1.12
CA ILE A 58 16.32 4.04 -2.14
C ILE A 58 15.07 4.49 -1.40
N GLY A 59 14.52 5.63 -1.79
CA GLY A 59 13.37 6.20 -1.10
C GLY A 59 13.70 7.47 -0.31
N ILE A 60 12.63 8.14 0.10
CA ILE A 60 12.65 9.18 1.14
C ILE A 60 11.83 8.68 2.35
N PRO A 61 11.98 9.28 3.54
CA PRO A 61 11.09 8.99 4.65
C PRO A 61 9.61 9.13 4.24
N GLY A 62 8.80 8.13 4.56
CA GLY A 62 7.40 8.03 4.15
C GLY A 62 7.16 7.14 2.94
N ASP A 63 8.17 6.84 2.13
CA ASP A 63 8.07 5.78 1.12
C ASP A 63 8.12 4.40 1.83
N ASP A 64 7.04 3.63 1.74
CA ASP A 64 6.87 2.33 2.40
C ASP A 64 6.18 1.31 1.46
N LYS A 65 6.09 0.06 1.89
CA LYS A 65 5.43 -1.05 1.17
C LYS A 65 5.99 -1.23 -0.25
N PRO A 66 7.32 -1.50 -0.37
CA PRO A 66 7.97 -1.61 -1.65
C PRO A 66 7.48 -2.83 -2.44
N ALA A 67 7.37 -2.67 -3.76
CA ALA A 67 7.11 -3.77 -4.67
C ALA A 67 7.92 -3.57 -5.96
N GLY A 68 8.39 -4.65 -6.58
CA GLY A 68 9.29 -4.56 -7.74
C GLY A 68 8.93 -5.51 -8.87
N VAL A 69 9.22 -5.08 -10.11
CA VAL A 69 9.21 -5.96 -11.28
C VAL A 69 10.43 -5.70 -12.14
N PHE A 70 10.96 -6.76 -12.72
CA PHE A 70 12.02 -6.70 -13.71
C PHE A 70 11.44 -6.93 -15.11
N SER A 71 11.61 -5.95 -16.00
CA SER A 71 11.20 -6.03 -17.40
C SER A 71 12.40 -6.31 -18.28
N ARG A 72 12.34 -7.39 -19.05
CA ARG A 72 13.32 -7.73 -20.07
C ARG A 72 12.69 -7.58 -21.45
N SER A 73 13.21 -6.64 -22.23
CA SER A 73 12.71 -6.33 -23.56
C SER A 73 13.84 -6.13 -24.55
N TYR A 74 13.83 -6.90 -25.64
CA TYR A 74 14.80 -6.71 -26.72
C TYR A 74 14.71 -5.31 -27.37
N LEU A 75 13.51 -4.72 -27.40
CA LEU A 75 13.28 -3.41 -28.01
C LEU A 75 13.52 -2.24 -27.06
N ARG A 76 13.39 -2.45 -25.74
CA ARG A 76 13.37 -1.36 -24.75
C ARG A 76 14.43 -1.47 -23.67
N GLY A 77 15.28 -2.49 -23.75
CA GLY A 77 16.30 -2.81 -22.75
C GLY A 77 15.71 -3.49 -21.51
N ASP A 78 16.64 -3.98 -20.69
CA ASP A 78 16.35 -4.50 -19.36
C ASP A 78 16.14 -3.30 -18.41
N ARG A 79 15.10 -3.39 -17.56
CA ARG A 79 14.77 -2.32 -16.61
C ARG A 79 14.15 -2.90 -15.35
N LEU A 80 14.67 -2.48 -14.20
CA LEU A 80 14.08 -2.75 -12.90
C LEU A 80 13.19 -1.57 -12.50
N PHE A 81 11.97 -1.87 -12.07
CA PHE A 81 11.02 -0.91 -11.53
C PHE A 81 10.80 -1.23 -10.06
N LEU A 82 10.97 -0.23 -9.20
CA LEU A 82 10.65 -0.29 -7.78
C LEU A 82 9.55 0.72 -7.49
N PHE A 83 8.42 0.22 -7.03
CA PHE A 83 7.27 0.99 -6.59
C PHE A 83 7.28 1.07 -5.07
N ALA A 84 6.76 2.17 -4.52
CA ALA A 84 6.43 2.27 -3.11
C ALA A 84 5.15 3.08 -2.94
N THR A 85 4.52 2.96 -1.77
CA THR A 85 3.44 3.84 -1.33
C THR A 85 4.05 4.98 -0.54
N HIS A 86 3.63 6.21 -0.80
CA HIS A 86 3.89 7.35 0.07
C HIS A 86 2.57 7.84 0.66
N ASP A 87 2.47 7.90 1.98
CA ASP A 87 1.23 8.28 2.66
C ASP A 87 1.28 9.71 3.19
N TYR A 88 0.27 10.51 2.84
CA TYR A 88 0.03 11.81 3.44
C TYR A 88 -1.17 11.69 4.36
N GLN A 89 -0.95 11.94 5.66
CA GLN A 89 -2.02 11.99 6.64
C GLN A 89 -2.51 13.43 6.76
N PHE A 90 -3.82 13.62 6.61
CA PHE A 90 -4.46 14.91 6.85
C PHE A 90 -5.17 14.90 8.21
N GLY A 91 -5.36 16.08 8.80
CA GLY A 91 -6.25 16.20 9.97
C GLY A 91 -7.66 15.75 9.58
N ASN A 92 -8.46 15.25 10.54
CA ASN A 92 -9.81 14.65 10.39
C ASN A 92 -9.86 13.14 10.03
N GLY A 93 -8.71 12.45 9.96
CA GLY A 93 -8.66 11.01 9.66
C GLY A 93 -8.75 10.70 8.16
N LYS A 94 -8.64 11.71 7.30
CA LYS A 94 -8.43 11.55 5.87
C LYS A 94 -6.96 11.40 5.54
N LEU A 95 -6.67 10.77 4.40
CA LEU A 95 -5.32 10.53 3.93
C LEU A 95 -5.25 10.61 2.41
N GLU A 96 -4.04 10.54 1.87
CA GLU A 96 -3.77 10.33 0.45
C GLU A 96 -2.59 9.37 0.31
N GLU A 97 -2.78 8.26 -0.44
CA GLU A 97 -1.70 7.34 -0.78
C GLU A 97 -1.23 7.59 -2.23
N GLU A 98 -0.01 8.05 -2.42
CA GLU A 98 0.63 8.13 -3.74
C GLU A 98 1.41 6.85 -4.04
N ILE A 99 1.43 6.44 -5.31
CA ILE A 99 2.41 5.45 -5.79
C ILE A 99 3.61 6.18 -6.37
N VAL A 100 4.78 5.86 -5.84
CA VAL A 100 6.05 6.41 -6.32
C VAL A 100 6.82 5.34 -7.07
N LEU A 101 7.65 5.77 -8.01
CA LEU A 101 8.45 4.92 -8.86
C LEU A 101 9.91 5.36 -8.85
N TYR A 102 10.78 4.36 -8.68
CA TYR A 102 12.21 4.41 -8.96
C TYR A 102 12.53 3.40 -10.06
N THR A 103 13.42 3.75 -10.97
CA THR A 103 13.82 2.85 -12.06
C THR A 103 15.32 2.69 -12.13
N SER A 104 15.78 1.49 -12.46
CA SER A 104 17.19 1.21 -12.70
C SER A 104 17.37 0.57 -14.09
N LEU A 105 18.45 0.96 -14.76
CA LEU A 105 18.88 0.46 -16.07
C LEU A 105 20.03 -0.55 -15.99
N ASP A 106 20.61 -0.70 -14.80
CA ASP A 106 21.82 -1.46 -14.51
C ASP A 106 21.57 -2.45 -13.36
N GLN A 107 20.38 -3.07 -13.37
CA GLN A 107 20.00 -4.14 -12.43
C GLN A 107 20.04 -3.74 -10.95
N GLY A 108 19.87 -2.46 -10.67
CA GLY A 108 19.78 -1.91 -9.34
C GLY A 108 21.06 -1.28 -8.82
N GLU A 109 22.11 -1.09 -9.65
CA GLU A 109 23.36 -0.40 -9.25
C GLU A 109 23.19 1.12 -9.18
N THR A 110 22.38 1.72 -10.06
CA THR A 110 21.96 3.12 -10.02
C THR A 110 20.46 3.25 -10.21
N TRP A 111 19.88 4.32 -9.66
CA TRP A 111 18.44 4.56 -9.65
C TRP A 111 18.12 5.95 -10.17
N SER A 112 16.98 6.08 -10.84
CA SER A 112 16.41 7.35 -11.25
C SER A 112 15.95 8.16 -10.04
N ASP A 113 15.70 9.45 -10.28
CA ASP A 113 14.94 10.28 -9.35
C ASP A 113 13.54 9.70 -9.10
N ARG A 114 12.98 10.02 -7.92
CA ARG A 114 11.62 9.66 -7.49
C ARG A 114 10.59 10.25 -8.46
N GLN A 115 9.70 9.42 -8.95
CA GLN A 115 8.58 9.85 -9.80
C GLN A 115 7.26 9.49 -9.12
N VAL A 116 6.30 10.42 -9.06
CA VAL A 116 4.94 10.10 -8.63
C VAL A 116 4.17 9.61 -9.85
N LEU A 117 3.56 8.43 -9.76
CA LEU A 117 2.72 7.89 -10.82
C LEU A 117 1.32 8.50 -10.76
N PRO A 118 0.71 8.84 -11.91
CA PRO A 118 -0.64 9.38 -11.97
C PRO A 118 -1.70 8.28 -11.82
N ILE A 119 -1.62 7.50 -10.74
CA ILE A 119 -2.53 6.41 -10.41
C ILE A 119 -3.03 6.56 -8.97
N LEU A 120 -4.23 6.04 -8.69
CA LEU A 120 -4.90 6.16 -7.40
C LEU A 120 -4.61 4.96 -6.49
N GLY A 121 -4.58 5.23 -5.19
CA GLY A 121 -4.46 4.25 -4.12
C GLY A 121 -3.03 3.89 -3.75
N GLY A 122 -2.89 3.17 -2.65
CA GLY A 122 -1.62 2.65 -2.16
C GLY A 122 -1.43 1.15 -2.41
N GLU A 123 -0.38 0.61 -1.81
CA GLU A 123 -0.01 -0.81 -1.84
C GLU A 123 0.06 -1.39 -3.26
N PRO A 124 1.05 -0.95 -4.06
CA PRO A 124 1.16 -1.40 -5.43
C PRO A 124 1.55 -2.87 -5.46
N CYS A 125 0.76 -3.67 -6.17
CA CYS A 125 1.10 -5.07 -6.48
C CYS A 125 1.33 -5.20 -8.00
N PRO A 126 2.53 -4.87 -8.49
CA PRO A 126 2.86 -4.98 -9.90
C PRO A 126 3.12 -6.43 -10.31
N SER A 127 2.74 -6.77 -11.53
CA SER A 127 3.10 -8.01 -12.21
C SER A 127 3.42 -7.73 -13.66
N ILE A 128 4.21 -8.61 -14.29
CA ILE A 128 4.62 -8.45 -15.68
C ILE A 128 4.33 -9.72 -16.48
N THR A 129 3.75 -9.55 -17.66
CA THR A 129 3.48 -10.64 -18.58
C THR A 129 4.74 -10.97 -19.41
N LYS A 130 4.77 -12.15 -20.04
CA LYS A 130 5.84 -12.54 -20.98
C LYS A 130 6.06 -11.53 -22.13
N ARG A 131 5.06 -10.73 -22.49
CA ARG A 131 5.15 -9.71 -23.54
C ARG A 131 5.65 -8.34 -23.04
N GLY A 132 5.96 -8.22 -21.74
CA GLY A 132 6.38 -6.98 -21.12
C GLY A 132 5.23 -6.02 -20.76
N THR A 133 3.97 -6.46 -20.87
CA THR A 133 2.85 -5.70 -20.29
C THR A 133 2.95 -5.72 -18.78
N ILE A 134 2.98 -4.55 -18.16
CA ILE A 134 2.97 -4.36 -16.71
C ILE A 134 1.53 -4.13 -16.28
N LEU A 135 1.09 -4.89 -15.28
CA LEU A 135 -0.19 -4.71 -14.61
C LEU A 135 0.08 -4.28 -13.17
N ILE A 136 -0.66 -3.30 -12.66
CA ILE A 136 -0.49 -2.81 -11.28
C ILE A 136 -1.86 -2.79 -10.63
N THR A 137 -2.07 -3.60 -9.58
CA THR A 137 -3.25 -3.43 -8.74
C THR A 137 -2.92 -2.53 -7.57
N THR A 138 -3.84 -1.65 -7.20
CA THR A 138 -3.73 -0.78 -6.02
C THR A 138 -4.98 -0.90 -5.16
N ARG A 139 -4.89 -0.41 -3.92
CA ARG A 139 -6.01 -0.33 -2.98
C ARG A 139 -6.28 1.13 -2.66
N LEU A 140 -7.45 1.64 -3.05
CA LEU A 140 -7.92 2.97 -2.67
C LEU A 140 -8.75 2.87 -1.38
N LEU A 141 -8.24 3.44 -0.29
CA LEU A 141 -8.93 3.43 1.01
C LEU A 141 -10.18 4.31 1.00
N ALA A 142 -11.19 3.94 1.80
CA ALA A 142 -12.37 4.78 2.05
C ALA A 142 -12.01 6.18 2.61
N ALA A 143 -10.89 6.26 3.33
CA ALA A 143 -10.37 7.49 3.92
C ALA A 143 -9.54 8.33 2.93
N ASP A 144 -9.21 7.82 1.73
CA ASP A 144 -8.46 8.59 0.75
C ASP A 144 -9.30 9.79 0.29
N VAL A 145 -8.72 10.99 0.26
CA VAL A 145 -9.41 12.24 -0.12
C VAL A 145 -9.92 12.23 -1.56
N ARG A 146 -9.32 11.41 -2.43
CA ARG A 146 -9.73 11.24 -3.83
C ARG A 146 -10.80 10.15 -4.00
N ASN A 147 -11.12 9.40 -2.94
CA ASN A 147 -12.16 8.38 -2.97
C ASN A 147 -13.55 8.99 -2.77
N THR A 148 -14.33 9.04 -3.86
CA THR A 148 -15.71 9.56 -3.85
C THR A 148 -16.77 8.50 -3.53
N LEU A 149 -16.40 7.22 -3.47
CA LEU A 149 -17.33 6.10 -3.26
C LEU A 149 -17.57 5.76 -1.78
N GLY A 150 -16.71 6.24 -0.88
CA GLY A 150 -16.87 6.05 0.56
C GLY A 150 -16.58 4.63 1.08
N TYR A 151 -16.07 3.72 0.24
CA TYR A 151 -15.62 2.39 0.65
C TYR A 151 -14.27 2.02 -0.02
N THR A 152 -13.52 1.12 0.62
CA THR A 152 -12.23 0.64 0.10
C THR A 152 -12.44 -0.28 -1.09
N HIS A 153 -11.74 0.00 -2.19
CA HIS A 153 -11.81 -0.78 -3.41
C HIS A 153 -10.46 -0.82 -4.14
N SER A 154 -10.37 -1.62 -5.19
CA SER A 154 -9.13 -1.81 -5.94
C SER A 154 -9.25 -1.29 -7.36
N TYR A 155 -8.14 -0.75 -7.87
CA TYR A 155 -7.97 -0.48 -9.29
C TYR A 155 -7.01 -1.48 -9.91
N LEU A 156 -7.16 -1.68 -11.21
CA LEU A 156 -6.19 -2.36 -12.05
C LEU A 156 -5.67 -1.34 -13.07
N TYR A 157 -4.37 -1.15 -13.13
CA TYR A 157 -3.70 -0.35 -14.13
C TYR A 157 -2.90 -1.24 -15.08
N ARG A 158 -2.71 -0.77 -16.30
CA ARG A 158 -1.98 -1.46 -17.34
C ARG A 158 -1.05 -0.51 -18.07
N SER A 159 0.16 -0.97 -18.35
CA SER A 159 1.08 -0.33 -19.29
C SER A 159 1.66 -1.35 -20.25
N THR A 160 1.77 -0.97 -21.51
CA THR A 160 2.42 -1.79 -22.55
C THR A 160 3.72 -1.15 -23.04
N ASP A 161 4.19 -0.10 -22.38
CA ASP A 161 5.29 0.77 -22.84
C ASP A 161 6.29 1.15 -21.75
N ASN A 162 6.51 0.26 -20.78
CA ASN A 162 7.43 0.48 -19.65
C ASN A 162 7.02 1.69 -18.80
N LEU A 163 5.72 1.83 -18.53
CA LEU A 163 5.09 2.87 -17.70
C LEU A 163 5.18 4.28 -18.28
N LYS A 164 5.49 4.44 -19.58
CA LYS A 164 5.38 5.76 -20.23
C LYS A 164 3.93 6.20 -20.34
N THR A 165 3.03 5.26 -20.61
CA THR A 165 1.59 5.42 -20.54
C THR A 165 1.00 4.39 -19.61
N ILE A 166 -0.01 4.80 -18.85
CA ILE A 166 -0.71 3.96 -17.88
C ILE A 166 -2.21 4.15 -18.10
N GLU A 167 -2.89 3.03 -18.35
CA GLU A 167 -4.34 2.97 -18.54
C GLU A 167 -4.98 2.39 -17.28
N GLN A 168 -6.04 3.03 -16.79
CA GLN A 168 -6.90 2.45 -15.76
C GLN A 168 -7.88 1.47 -16.40
N ILE A 169 -7.89 0.24 -15.92
CA ILE A 169 -8.87 -0.78 -16.27
C ILE A 169 -9.89 -0.85 -15.15
N GLN A 170 -11.11 -0.44 -15.45
CA GLN A 170 -12.23 -0.66 -14.55
C GLN A 170 -12.66 -2.13 -14.59
N ILE A 171 -12.47 -2.85 -13.49
CA ILE A 171 -13.07 -4.17 -13.32
C ILE A 171 -14.52 -3.94 -12.88
N ASN A 172 -15.46 -4.01 -13.82
CA ASN A 172 -16.89 -3.96 -13.52
C ASN A 172 -17.43 -5.38 -13.25
N ALA A 173 -18.64 -5.46 -12.67
CA ALA A 173 -19.30 -6.73 -12.38
C ALA A 173 -19.55 -7.60 -13.63
N GLU A 174 -19.57 -6.98 -14.82
CA GLU A 174 -19.79 -7.67 -16.09
C GLU A 174 -18.55 -8.48 -16.53
N PHE A 175 -17.35 -8.07 -16.11
CA PHE A 175 -16.10 -8.79 -16.37
C PHE A 175 -15.87 -9.98 -15.43
N PHE A 176 -16.57 -10.03 -14.30
CA PHE A 176 -16.59 -11.26 -13.52
C PHE A 176 -17.37 -12.28 -14.32
N PRO A 177 -16.85 -13.51 -14.51
CA PRO A 177 -17.66 -14.57 -15.09
C PRO A 177 -18.93 -14.62 -14.25
N GLN A 178 -20.08 -14.39 -14.89
CA GLN A 178 -21.34 -14.65 -14.23
C GLN A 178 -21.24 -16.10 -13.79
N ILE A 179 -21.13 -16.31 -12.48
CA ILE A 179 -21.26 -17.64 -11.92
C ILE A 179 -22.68 -18.01 -12.30
N MET A 180 -22.84 -18.73 -13.41
CA MET A 180 -24.08 -19.37 -13.81
C MET A 180 -24.49 -20.17 -12.58
N VAL A 181 -25.56 -19.71 -11.92
CA VAL A 181 -26.16 -20.39 -10.78
C VAL A 181 -26.82 -21.65 -11.30
N GLY A 182 -26.01 -22.64 -11.64
CA GLY A 182 -26.35 -24.03 -11.40
C GLY A 182 -25.68 -24.36 -10.09
N ILE A 183 -26.38 -24.18 -8.97
CA ILE A 183 -25.92 -24.72 -7.68
C ILE A 183 -25.73 -26.22 -7.95
N PRO A 184 -24.50 -26.77 -7.89
CA PRO A 184 -24.35 -28.21 -7.96
C PRO A 184 -25.16 -28.79 -6.78
N GLU A 185 -25.99 -29.82 -6.98
CA GLU A 185 -26.83 -30.41 -5.92
C GLU A 185 -26.06 -30.71 -4.61
N THR A 186 -24.74 -30.91 -4.71
CA THR A 186 -23.82 -31.08 -3.59
C THR A 186 -23.58 -29.83 -2.74
N VAL A 187 -23.63 -28.63 -3.33
CA VAL A 187 -23.55 -27.34 -2.62
C VAL A 187 -24.86 -27.02 -1.92
N GLU A 188 -26.01 -27.34 -2.55
CA GLU A 188 -27.33 -27.17 -1.94
C GLU A 188 -27.47 -28.01 -0.66
N LYS A 189 -26.98 -29.25 -0.70
CA LYS A 189 -26.93 -30.14 0.48
C LYS A 189 -26.03 -29.59 1.60
N ARG A 190 -24.91 -28.94 1.25
CA ARG A 190 -23.99 -28.30 2.22
C ARG A 190 -24.57 -27.02 2.80
N LEU A 191 -25.26 -26.22 1.99
CA LEU A 191 -25.96 -25.01 2.43
C LEU A 191 -27.11 -25.36 3.36
N GLN A 192 -27.89 -26.40 3.04
CA GLN A 192 -28.94 -26.91 3.93
C GLN A 192 -28.38 -27.34 5.29
N THR A 193 -27.27 -28.10 5.28
CA THR A 193 -26.58 -28.55 6.51
C THR A 193 -26.02 -27.38 7.32
N ALA A 194 -25.55 -26.32 6.66
CA ALA A 194 -25.06 -25.10 7.32
C ALA A 194 -26.22 -24.27 7.89
N GLN A 195 -27.33 -24.14 7.18
CA GLN A 195 -28.56 -23.48 7.63
C GLN A 195 -29.16 -24.20 8.84
N ASP A 196 -29.17 -25.53 8.84
CA ASP A 196 -29.63 -26.37 9.95
C ASP A 196 -28.71 -26.20 11.17
N ARG A 197 -27.38 -26.14 10.98
CA ARG A 197 -26.42 -25.84 12.07
C ARG A 197 -26.58 -24.43 12.64
N ILE A 198 -26.85 -23.43 11.81
CA ILE A 198 -27.11 -22.05 12.26
C ILE A 198 -28.44 -21.99 13.04
N SER A 199 -29.45 -22.72 12.58
CA SER A 199 -30.76 -22.78 13.23
C SER A 199 -30.68 -23.49 14.59
N LEU A 200 -30.00 -24.62 14.68
CA LEU A 200 -29.68 -25.31 15.94
C LEU A 200 -28.91 -24.39 16.89
N ARG A 201 -27.88 -23.68 16.39
CA ARG A 201 -27.09 -22.77 17.23
C ARG A 201 -27.93 -21.60 17.78
N ARG A 202 -28.97 -21.18 17.06
CA ARG A 202 -29.90 -20.13 17.48
C ARG A 202 -30.93 -20.63 18.51
N GLU A 203 -31.28 -21.91 18.47
CA GLU A 203 -32.18 -22.56 19.42
C GLU A 203 -31.50 -22.85 20.78
N PHE A 204 -30.17 -23.04 20.79
CA PHE A 204 -29.37 -23.30 21.99
C PHE A 204 -28.71 -22.06 22.64
N LEU A 205 -28.94 -20.85 22.12
CA LEU A 205 -28.45 -19.61 22.72
C LEU A 205 -29.54 -18.96 23.60
N PRO A 206 -29.29 -18.65 24.88
CA PRO A 206 -30.28 -18.02 25.74
C PRO A 206 -30.57 -16.58 25.28
N ALA A 207 -31.85 -16.19 25.39
CA ALA A 207 -32.50 -15.03 24.75
C ALA A 207 -32.03 -13.62 25.18
N LYS A 208 -30.79 -13.41 25.61
CA LYS A 208 -30.32 -12.12 26.15
C LYS A 208 -29.44 -11.28 25.22
N ALA A 209 -29.32 -11.63 23.94
CA ALA A 209 -28.37 -10.98 23.02
C ALA A 209 -29.02 -10.41 21.75
N ASN A 210 -30.31 -10.02 21.78
CA ASN A 210 -31.06 -9.65 20.57
C ASN A 210 -31.80 -8.29 20.66
N GLU A 211 -31.37 -7.38 21.55
CA GLU A 211 -31.97 -6.03 21.64
C GLU A 211 -31.20 -4.93 20.90
N ASP A 212 -29.93 -5.11 20.50
CA ASP A 212 -29.12 -3.99 19.97
C ASP A 212 -29.01 -3.92 18.43
N ALA A 213 -29.65 -4.81 17.66
CA ALA A 213 -29.41 -4.93 16.21
C ALA A 213 -30.57 -4.44 15.31
N LYS A 214 -31.35 -3.42 15.75
CA LYS A 214 -32.52 -2.95 15.00
C LYS A 214 -32.50 -1.47 14.62
N SER A 215 -31.49 -1.06 13.86
CA SER A 215 -31.49 0.12 12.97
C SER A 215 -30.16 0.12 12.20
N ALA A 216 -30.03 0.19 10.88
CA ALA A 216 -30.89 0.77 9.86
C ALA A 216 -30.55 0.14 8.49
N GLU A 217 -31.58 -0.21 7.72
CA GLU A 217 -31.49 -0.49 6.28
C GLU A 217 -32.23 0.63 5.55
N THR A 218 -31.58 1.35 4.64
CA THR A 218 -32.25 1.95 3.47
C THR A 218 -31.23 2.21 2.36
N ILE A 219 -31.48 1.64 1.17
CA ILE A 219 -30.74 1.86 -0.08
C ILE A 219 -31.68 2.59 -1.06
N ALA A 220 -31.19 3.65 -1.69
CA ALA A 220 -31.67 4.25 -2.95
C ALA A 220 -30.59 5.26 -3.40
N GLU A 221 -30.24 5.54 -4.65
CA GLU A 221 -30.49 5.03 -6.01
C GLU A 221 -29.40 5.71 -6.86
N ARG A 222 -28.90 5.05 -7.92
CA ARG A 222 -27.65 5.41 -8.63
C ARG A 222 -27.94 6.36 -9.80
N GLU A 223 -27.26 7.51 -9.90
CA GLU A 223 -27.13 8.26 -11.15
C GLU A 223 -25.71 8.16 -11.76
N LYS A 224 -25.67 8.23 -13.09
CA LYS A 224 -24.61 7.81 -14.03
C LYS A 224 -23.43 8.80 -14.09
N PRO A 225 -22.15 8.37 -14.22
CA PRO A 225 -21.03 9.31 -14.29
C PRO A 225 -20.86 9.93 -15.68
N ALA A 226 -20.51 11.22 -15.69
CA ALA A 226 -20.15 12.00 -16.85
C ALA A 226 -18.70 11.71 -17.30
N ILE A 227 -18.47 11.77 -18.60
CA ILE A 227 -17.16 11.69 -19.26
C ILE A 227 -16.48 13.06 -19.12
N VAL A 228 -15.22 13.11 -18.65
CA VAL A 228 -14.40 14.32 -18.65
C VAL A 228 -13.32 14.17 -19.70
N ASP A 229 -13.32 15.08 -20.67
CA ASP A 229 -12.34 15.20 -21.74
C ASP A 229 -11.23 16.17 -21.28
N LEU A 230 -9.96 15.81 -21.48
CA LEU A 230 -8.80 16.50 -20.89
C LEU A 230 -8.17 17.57 -21.79
N GLU A 231 -8.83 17.97 -22.89
CA GLU A 231 -8.34 19.07 -23.74
C GLU A 231 -8.74 20.48 -23.27
N GLU A 232 -9.53 20.65 -22.21
CA GLU A 232 -9.98 21.98 -21.74
C GLU A 232 -9.14 22.62 -20.62
N LEU A 233 -7.97 22.07 -20.26
CA LEU A 233 -7.10 22.65 -19.21
C LEU A 233 -5.79 23.28 -19.72
N SER A 234 -5.69 23.63 -21.00
CA SER A 234 -4.61 24.51 -21.49
C SER A 234 -5.13 25.74 -22.26
N SER A 235 -5.84 26.63 -21.57
CA SER A 235 -6.05 28.02 -21.98
C SER A 235 -5.92 28.95 -20.80
#